data_AF-A0AA88MCE7-F1
#
_entry.id   AF-A0AA88MCE7-F1
#
_cell.length_a   1.000
_cell.length_b   1.000
_cell.length_c   1.000
_cell.angle_alpha   90.00
_cell.angle_beta   90.00
_cell.angle_gamma   90.00
#
_symmetry.space_group_name_H-M   'P 1'
#
loop_
_entity.id
_entity.type
_entity.pdbx_description
1 polymer ?
#
loop_
_entity_poly.entity_id
_entity_poly.type
_entity_poly.pdbx_seq_one_letter_code
_entity_poly.pdbx_strand_id
1 'polypeptide(L)'
;MEFQRVQEALEEEEATNQRLREKCDVFSAVPEKELVFKGLTINADDTQKFEMKSRIVYPMTGGTALVTFEEEDVANNILQIKMHRVGLGEECRINVEARPVTLMVPCLVEINSEICPRRILLSNLPKMDTETMLNKLEIHFSKRKNGGGRWKVVK
;
A
#
# COMPACT_ATOMS: atom_id res chain seq x y z
N MET A 1 12.36 39.06 -13.55
CA MET A 1 11.49 38.17 -14.35
C MET A 1 11.89 36.70 -14.19
N GLU A 2 13.17 36.34 -14.30
CA GLU A 2 13.63 34.95 -14.11
C GLU A 2 13.44 34.40 -12.69
N PHE A 3 13.71 35.21 -11.66
CA PHE A 3 13.54 34.81 -10.27
C PHE A 3 12.08 34.39 -9.95
N GLN A 4 11.11 35.14 -10.48
CA GLN A 4 9.69 34.84 -10.30
C GLN A 4 9.30 33.49 -10.92
N ARG A 5 9.81 33.20 -12.14
CA ARG A 5 9.57 31.93 -12.84
C ARG A 5 10.19 30.74 -12.12
N VAL A 6 11.39 30.92 -11.56
CA VAL A 6 12.06 29.88 -10.77
C VAL A 6 11.28 29.59 -9.49
N GLN A 7 10.71 30.62 -8.86
CA GLN A 7 9.91 30.46 -7.65
C GLN A 7 8.57 29.76 -7.93
N GLU A 8 7.89 30.11 -9.01
CA GLU A 8 6.66 29.43 -9.46
C GLU A 8 6.92 27.96 -9.79
N ALA A 9 8.02 27.66 -10.50
CA ALA A 9 8.39 26.27 -10.82
C ALA A 9 8.77 25.45 -9.57
N LEU A 10 9.38 26.08 -8.56
CA LEU A 10 9.70 25.42 -7.30
C LEU A 10 8.43 25.09 -6.50
N GLU A 11 7.48 26.03 -6.42
CA GLU A 11 6.19 25.81 -5.76
C GLU A 11 5.36 24.71 -6.45
N GLU A 12 5.39 24.65 -7.78
CA GLU A 12 4.73 23.58 -8.55
C GLU A 12 5.37 22.20 -8.32
N GLU A 13 6.69 22.14 -8.26
CA GLU A 13 7.46 20.92 -7.98
C GLU A 13 7.25 20.44 -6.53
N GLU A 14 7.18 21.35 -5.57
CA GLU A 14 6.86 21.05 -4.17
C GLU A 14 5.44 20.51 -4.02
N ALA A 15 4.45 21.15 -4.67
CA ALA A 15 3.06 20.67 -4.68
C ALA A 15 2.95 19.27 -5.31
N THR A 16 3.73 19.02 -6.37
CA THR A 16 3.79 17.71 -7.04
C THR A 16 4.41 16.66 -6.13
N ASN A 17 5.54 16.96 -5.48
CA ASN A 17 6.19 16.06 -4.52
C ASN A 17 5.29 15.75 -3.33
N GLN A 18 4.58 16.74 -2.80
CA GLN A 18 3.67 16.55 -1.68
C GLN A 18 2.50 15.63 -2.05
N ARG A 19 1.91 15.84 -3.24
CA ARG A 19 0.87 14.95 -3.78
C ARG A 19 1.38 13.52 -4.02
N LEU A 20 2.63 13.36 -4.45
CA LEU A 20 3.25 12.03 -4.60
C LEU A 20 3.49 11.35 -3.24
N ARG A 21 3.87 12.10 -2.21
CA ARG A 21 4.02 11.57 -0.84
C ARG A 21 2.69 11.13 -0.24
N GLU A 22 1.64 11.94 -0.36
CA GLU A 22 0.28 11.56 0.07
C GLU A 22 -0.22 10.29 -0.64
N LYS A 23 0.14 10.14 -1.93
CA LYS A 23 -0.16 8.94 -2.72
C LYS A 23 0.66 7.72 -2.28
N CYS A 24 1.85 7.92 -1.70
CA CYS A 24 2.72 6.87 -1.17
C CYS A 24 2.42 6.46 0.28
N ASP A 25 1.81 7.32 1.11
CA ASP A 25 1.42 6.97 2.48
C ASP A 25 0.38 5.83 2.54
N VAL A 26 -0.26 5.52 1.41
CA VAL A 26 -1.13 4.33 1.22
C VAL A 26 -0.34 3.01 1.29
N PHE A 27 0.98 3.02 1.09
CA PHE A 27 1.86 1.84 1.23
C PHE A 27 2.29 1.57 2.68
N SER A 28 1.84 2.36 3.66
CA SER A 28 2.07 2.07 5.09
C SER A 28 1.46 0.73 5.55
N ALA A 29 0.46 0.23 4.83
CA ALA A 29 -0.14 -1.08 5.06
C ALA A 29 0.54 -2.15 4.20
N VAL A 30 1.84 -2.39 4.43
CA VAL A 30 2.46 -3.64 3.96
C VAL A 30 1.68 -4.78 4.61
N PRO A 31 1.11 -5.72 3.83
CA PRO A 31 0.29 -6.78 4.40
C PRO A 31 1.12 -7.63 5.37
N GLU A 32 0.65 -7.75 6.61
CA GLU A 32 1.19 -8.71 7.57
C GLU A 32 0.90 -10.13 7.07
N LYS A 33 1.90 -10.76 6.45
CA LYS A 33 1.85 -12.18 6.10
C LYS A 33 2.60 -12.95 7.18
N GLU A 34 1.96 -13.94 7.79
CA GLU A 34 2.65 -14.87 8.67
C GLU A 34 3.68 -15.68 7.86
N LEU A 35 4.94 -15.27 7.96
CA LEU A 35 6.05 -15.97 7.34
C LEU A 35 6.50 -17.10 8.27
N VAL A 36 6.15 -18.33 7.91
CA VAL A 36 6.66 -19.52 8.59
C VAL A 36 8.01 -19.87 8.00
N PHE A 37 9.09 -19.58 8.73
CA PHE A 37 10.44 -19.98 8.32
C PHE A 37 10.61 -21.49 8.48
N LYS A 38 10.57 -22.22 7.35
CA LYS A 38 10.74 -23.68 7.30
C LYS A 38 12.21 -24.14 7.22
N GLY A 39 13.18 -23.22 7.31
CA GLY A 39 14.61 -23.56 7.31
C GLY A 39 15.20 -23.96 5.96
N LEU A 40 14.44 -23.80 4.86
CA LEU A 40 14.92 -24.06 3.49
C LEU A 40 15.54 -22.78 2.92
N THR A 41 16.85 -22.77 2.68
CA THR A 41 17.53 -21.72 1.92
C THR A 41 17.44 -22.05 0.44
N ILE A 42 16.58 -21.34 -0.28
CA ILE A 42 16.42 -21.45 -1.73
C ILE A 42 17.50 -20.62 -2.43
N ASN A 43 17.88 -21.01 -3.65
CA ASN A 43 18.88 -20.31 -4.46
C ASN A 43 18.39 -18.91 -4.85
N ALA A 44 19.33 -17.99 -5.11
CA ALA A 44 19.04 -16.57 -5.39
C ALA A 44 18.10 -16.31 -6.60
N ASP A 45 17.98 -17.26 -7.52
CA ASP A 45 17.12 -17.15 -8.71
C ASP A 45 15.65 -17.53 -8.46
N ASP A 46 15.32 -18.09 -7.29
CA ASP A 46 13.94 -18.44 -6.93
C ASP A 46 13.22 -17.21 -6.33
N THR A 47 12.95 -16.24 -7.19
CA THR A 47 12.23 -15.03 -6.78
C THR A 47 10.78 -15.39 -6.46
N GLN A 48 10.44 -15.45 -5.18
CA GLN A 48 9.09 -15.72 -4.72
C GLN A 48 8.16 -14.59 -5.18
N LYS A 49 7.32 -14.84 -6.19
CA LYS A 49 6.33 -13.87 -6.67
C LYS A 49 5.24 -13.74 -5.61
N PHE A 50 5.09 -12.52 -5.06
CA PHE A 50 3.98 -12.17 -4.20
C PHE A 50 2.81 -11.71 -5.06
N GLU A 51 1.68 -12.44 -5.02
CA GLU A 51 0.44 -11.97 -5.62
C GLU A 51 -0.21 -10.95 -4.69
N MET A 52 -0.20 -9.68 -5.09
CA MET A 52 -0.84 -8.59 -4.34
C MET A 52 -2.18 -8.26 -4.99
N LYS A 53 -3.28 -8.55 -4.27
CA LYS A 53 -4.63 -8.14 -4.70
C LYS A 53 -4.87 -6.69 -4.28
N SER A 54 -4.89 -5.77 -5.24
CA SER A 54 -5.22 -4.37 -4.98
C SER A 54 -6.69 -4.22 -4.61
N ARG A 55 -6.99 -3.56 -3.48
CA ARG A 55 -8.35 -3.14 -3.13
C ARG A 55 -8.49 -1.64 -3.35
N ILE A 56 -9.12 -1.26 -4.47
CA ILE A 56 -9.36 0.14 -4.79
C ILE A 56 -10.69 0.56 -4.17
N VAL A 57 -10.66 1.62 -3.36
CA VAL A 57 -11.87 2.24 -2.80
C VAL A 57 -12.04 3.59 -3.47
N TYR A 58 -13.16 3.76 -4.16
CA TYR A 58 -13.51 5.04 -4.78
C TYR A 58 -14.52 5.77 -3.88
N PRO A 59 -14.23 7.01 -3.41
CA PRO A 59 -15.14 7.75 -2.58
C PRO A 59 -16.34 8.21 -3.41
N MET A 60 -17.53 7.75 -3.03
CA MET A 60 -18.78 8.06 -3.72
C MET A 60 -19.71 8.85 -2.81
N THR A 61 -20.24 9.94 -3.32
CA THR A 61 -21.33 10.67 -2.66
C THR A 61 -22.66 10.00 -2.96
N GLY A 62 -23.66 10.17 -2.09
CA GLY A 62 -24.99 9.57 -2.29
C GLY A 62 -25.60 9.91 -3.65
N GLY A 63 -26.30 8.95 -4.24
CA GLY A 63 -26.93 9.10 -5.57
C GLY A 63 -26.00 8.83 -6.74
N THR A 64 -24.78 8.32 -6.50
CA THR A 64 -23.86 7.90 -7.56
C THR A 64 -23.69 6.37 -7.54
N ALA A 65 -23.38 5.78 -8.71
CA ALA A 65 -23.06 4.37 -8.85
C ALA A 65 -21.87 4.20 -9.81
N LEU A 66 -20.93 3.32 -9.44
CA LEU A 66 -19.80 2.95 -10.27
C LEU A 66 -20.14 1.64 -10.96
N VAL A 67 -20.10 1.63 -12.28
CA VAL A 67 -20.52 0.50 -13.11
C VAL A 67 -19.32 0.08 -13.97
N THR A 68 -19.06 -1.23 -14.00
CA THR A 68 -18.04 -1.84 -14.86
C THR A 68 -18.74 -2.62 -15.96
N PHE A 69 -18.41 -2.32 -17.20
CA PHE A 69 -18.86 -3.08 -18.36
C PHE A 69 -17.80 -4.12 -18.73
N GLU A 70 -18.23 -5.28 -19.24
CA GLU A 70 -17.31 -6.33 -19.71
C GLU A 70 -16.58 -5.91 -20.99
N GLU A 71 -17.29 -5.21 -21.88
CA GLU A 71 -16.76 -4.72 -23.15
C GLU A 71 -16.46 -3.22 -23.10
N GLU A 72 -15.25 -2.84 -23.51
CA GLU A 72 -14.82 -1.43 -23.55
C GLU A 72 -15.69 -0.58 -24.50
N ASP A 73 -16.05 -1.14 -25.65
CA ASP A 73 -16.85 -0.45 -26.66
C ASP A 73 -18.24 -0.06 -26.12
N VAL A 74 -18.82 -0.90 -25.26
CA VAL A 74 -20.11 -0.60 -24.61
C VAL A 74 -19.96 0.61 -23.68
N ALA A 75 -18.91 0.64 -22.86
CA ALA A 75 -18.63 1.79 -21.98
C ALA A 75 -18.40 3.08 -22.80
N ASN A 76 -17.64 2.99 -23.89
CA ASN A 76 -17.35 4.11 -24.78
C ASN A 76 -18.63 4.69 -25.42
N ASN A 77 -19.55 3.84 -25.89
CA ASN A 77 -20.82 4.28 -26.44
C ASN A 77 -21.68 5.04 -25.40
N ILE A 78 -21.74 4.54 -24.16
CA ILE A 78 -22.45 5.21 -23.06
C ILE A 78 -21.84 6.58 -22.73
N LEU A 79 -20.51 6.66 -22.75
CA LEU A 79 -19.77 7.91 -22.51
C LEU A 79 -19.94 8.93 -23.65
N GLN A 80 -20.14 8.50 -24.89
CA GLN A 80 -20.42 9.39 -26.02
C GLN A 80 -21.78 10.07 -25.88
N ILE A 81 -22.81 9.33 -25.45
CA ILE A 81 -24.17 9.86 -25.26
C ILE A 81 -24.23 10.82 -24.05
N LYS A 82 -23.41 10.57 -23.01
CA LYS A 82 -23.31 11.32 -21.74
C LYS A 82 -24.58 11.35 -20.90
N MET A 83 -25.71 11.81 -21.43
CA MET A 83 -26.98 11.92 -20.68
C MET A 83 -27.96 10.82 -21.08
N HIS A 84 -28.39 10.05 -20.09
CA HIS A 84 -29.27 8.91 -20.27
C HIS A 84 -30.55 9.12 -19.48
N ARG A 85 -31.71 8.83 -20.09
CA ARG A 85 -33.00 8.82 -19.41
C ARG A 85 -33.38 7.39 -19.06
N VAL A 86 -33.32 7.06 -17.77
CA VAL A 86 -33.55 5.70 -17.27
C VAL A 86 -34.92 5.60 -16.61
N GLY A 87 -35.69 4.58 -16.97
CA GLY A 87 -36.95 4.24 -16.32
C GLY A 87 -36.71 3.36 -15.09
N LEU A 88 -37.33 3.70 -13.97
CA LEU A 88 -37.26 2.97 -12.70
C LEU A 88 -38.60 2.26 -12.37
N GLY A 89 -39.49 2.14 -13.34
CA GLY A 89 -40.86 1.64 -13.19
C GLY A 89 -41.82 2.39 -14.10
N GLU A 90 -43.12 2.10 -13.97
CA GLU A 90 -44.16 2.59 -14.90
C GLU A 90 -44.22 4.12 -14.98
N GLU A 91 -44.03 4.84 -13.85
CA GLU A 91 -44.16 6.31 -13.80
C GLU A 91 -42.90 7.05 -13.36
N CYS A 92 -41.80 6.34 -13.04
CA CYS A 92 -40.58 6.96 -12.53
C CYS A 92 -39.48 6.97 -13.59
N ARG A 93 -38.95 8.16 -13.91
CA ARG A 93 -37.83 8.33 -14.82
C ARG A 93 -36.80 9.28 -14.22
N ILE A 94 -35.53 8.95 -14.38
CA ILE A 94 -34.41 9.78 -13.93
C ILE A 94 -33.50 10.10 -15.11
N ASN A 95 -32.82 11.24 -15.03
CA ASN A 95 -31.72 11.57 -15.93
C ASN A 95 -30.42 11.26 -15.20
N VAL A 96 -29.55 10.49 -15.84
CA VAL A 96 -28.24 10.10 -15.33
C VAL A 96 -27.16 10.57 -16.28
N GLU A 97 -26.09 11.10 -15.71
CA GLU A 97 -24.92 11.54 -16.46
C GLU A 97 -23.81 10.49 -16.32
N ALA A 98 -23.30 10.02 -17.45
CA ALA A 98 -22.15 9.15 -17.54
C ALA A 98 -20.87 9.98 -17.67
N ARG A 99 -19.90 9.73 -16.79
CA ARG A 99 -18.57 10.33 -16.81
C ARG A 99 -17.50 9.25 -16.70
N PRO A 100 -16.37 9.40 -17.40
CA PRO A 100 -15.25 8.48 -17.22
C PRO A 100 -14.67 8.65 -15.82
N VAL A 101 -14.17 7.55 -15.24
CA VAL A 101 -13.47 7.56 -13.97
C VAL A 101 -12.00 7.18 -14.20
N THR A 102 -11.08 7.92 -13.59
CA THR A 102 -9.67 7.54 -13.55
C THR A 102 -9.40 6.84 -12.23
N LEU A 103 -9.12 5.53 -12.29
CA LEU A 103 -8.72 4.75 -11.12
C LEU A 103 -7.20 4.66 -11.06
N MET A 104 -6.61 4.99 -9.92
CA MET A 104 -5.19 4.78 -9.69
C MET A 104 -4.95 3.33 -9.27
N VAL A 105 -4.55 2.50 -10.23
CA VAL A 105 -4.23 1.09 -9.98
C VAL A 105 -2.70 0.94 -9.84
N PRO A 106 -2.18 0.33 -8.77
CA PRO A 106 -0.77 -0.02 -8.71
C PRO A 106 -0.47 -1.14 -9.71
N CYS A 107 0.34 -0.85 -10.73
CA CYS A 107 0.69 -1.82 -11.78
C CYS A 107 1.89 -2.70 -11.40
N LEU A 108 2.83 -2.17 -10.61
CA LEU A 108 4.01 -2.88 -10.13
C LEU A 108 4.36 -2.37 -8.74
N VAL A 109 4.66 -3.29 -7.83
CA VAL A 109 5.18 -2.99 -6.49
C VAL A 109 6.49 -3.75 -6.33
N GLU A 110 7.59 -3.03 -6.27
CA GLU A 110 8.91 -3.60 -5.99
C GLU A 110 9.19 -3.45 -4.50
N ILE A 111 9.43 -4.58 -3.83
CA ILE A 111 9.82 -4.59 -2.42
C ILE A 111 11.29 -5.00 -2.36
N ASN A 112 12.16 -4.04 -2.06
CA ASN A 112 13.57 -4.36 -1.78
C ASN A 112 13.68 -4.88 -0.34
N SER A 113 13.82 -6.19 -0.19
CA SER A 113 14.05 -6.82 1.10
C SER A 113 15.52 -7.16 1.26
N GLU A 114 16.16 -6.56 2.24
CA GLU A 114 17.55 -6.86 2.59
C GLU A 114 17.61 -7.67 3.89
N ILE A 115 18.33 -8.78 3.87
CA ILE A 115 18.66 -9.52 5.08
C ILE A 115 19.70 -8.70 5.84
N CYS A 116 19.32 -8.13 6.98
CA CYS A 116 20.27 -7.45 7.86
C CYS A 116 21.01 -8.48 8.71
N PRO A 117 22.31 -8.77 8.46
CA PRO A 117 23.04 -9.82 9.18
C PRO A 117 23.25 -9.51 10.68
N ARG A 118 22.90 -8.29 11.11
CA ARG A 118 23.04 -7.80 12.48
C ARG A 118 21.72 -7.72 13.25
N ARG A 119 20.58 -8.03 12.61
CA ARG A 119 19.26 -7.98 13.25
C ARG A 119 18.65 -9.38 13.27
N ILE A 120 18.10 -9.75 14.41
CA ILE A 120 17.40 -11.01 14.62
C ILE A 120 16.00 -10.73 15.15
N LEU A 121 15.03 -11.56 14.77
CA LEU A 121 13.69 -11.57 15.34
C LEU A 121 13.61 -12.65 16.41
N LEU A 122 13.09 -12.29 17.58
CA LEU A 122 12.84 -13.22 18.68
C LEU A 122 11.33 -13.42 18.83
N SER A 123 10.85 -14.65 18.62
CA SER A 123 9.42 -15.01 18.71
C SER A 123 9.14 -15.86 19.94
N ASN A 124 7.85 -16.11 20.24
CA ASN A 124 7.38 -16.93 21.38
C ASN A 124 7.82 -16.41 22.75
N LEU A 125 7.87 -15.08 22.90
CA LEU A 125 8.17 -14.46 24.18
C LEU A 125 6.96 -14.57 25.13
N PRO A 126 7.19 -14.77 26.44
CA PRO A 126 6.09 -14.88 27.41
C PRO A 126 5.32 -13.55 27.52
N LYS A 127 4.01 -13.61 27.80
CA LYS A 127 3.23 -12.40 28.12
C LYS A 127 3.65 -11.88 29.50
N MET A 128 4.56 -10.91 29.54
CA MET A 128 5.06 -10.29 30.77
C MET A 128 5.41 -8.82 30.50
N ASP A 129 5.74 -8.09 31.57
CA ASP A 129 6.21 -6.71 31.48
C ASP A 129 7.41 -6.57 30.51
N THR A 130 7.31 -5.58 29.63
CA THR A 130 8.27 -5.34 28.54
C THR A 130 9.66 -5.02 29.07
N GLU A 131 9.77 -4.18 30.10
CA GLU A 131 11.07 -3.76 30.64
C GLU A 131 11.80 -4.96 31.28
N THR A 132 11.06 -5.75 32.06
CA THR A 132 11.56 -6.96 32.70
C THR A 132 11.98 -8.00 31.66
N MET A 133 11.19 -8.18 30.59
CA MET A 133 11.55 -9.09 29.51
C MET A 133 12.84 -8.65 28.80
N LEU A 134 12.94 -7.38 28.43
CA LEU A 134 14.12 -6.84 27.74
C LEU A 134 15.38 -6.98 28.60
N ASN A 135 15.29 -6.67 29.90
CA ASN A 135 16.40 -6.84 30.82
C ASN A 135 16.87 -8.32 30.89
N LYS A 136 15.94 -9.28 30.96
CA LYS A 136 16.27 -10.71 30.95
C LYS A 136 16.94 -11.14 29.64
N LEU A 137 16.45 -10.67 28.50
CA LEU A 137 17.07 -10.93 27.19
C LEU A 137 18.47 -10.31 27.12
N GLU A 138 18.66 -9.12 27.70
CA GLU A 138 19.95 -8.44 27.70
C GLU A 138 21.00 -9.21 28.50
N ILE A 139 20.63 -9.65 29.70
CA ILE A 139 21.48 -10.50 30.54
C ILE A 139 21.75 -11.84 29.85
N HIS A 140 20.80 -12.40 29.10
CA HIS A 140 21.00 -13.66 28.40
C HIS A 140 21.97 -13.52 27.22
N PHE A 141 21.74 -12.55 26.33
CA PHE A 141 22.52 -12.36 25.11
C PHE A 141 23.82 -11.57 25.32
N SER A 142 24.08 -11.01 26.50
CA SER A 142 25.41 -10.46 26.83
C SER A 142 26.44 -11.55 27.14
N LYS A 143 26.00 -12.77 27.49
CA LYS A 143 26.89 -13.86 27.90
C LYS A 143 27.46 -14.58 26.68
N ARG A 144 28.79 -14.59 26.56
CA ARG A 144 29.53 -15.31 25.50
C ARG A 144 29.16 -16.80 25.40
N LYS A 145 28.91 -17.46 26.54
CA LYS A 145 28.50 -18.88 26.58
C LYS A 145 27.18 -19.18 25.86
N ASN A 146 26.35 -18.17 25.64
CA ASN A 146 25.08 -18.27 24.92
C ASN A 146 25.22 -17.82 23.44
N GLY A 147 26.44 -17.73 22.90
CA GLY A 147 26.70 -17.16 21.57
C GLY A 147 26.49 -15.65 21.49
N GLY A 148 26.36 -15.00 22.66
CA GLY A 148 25.98 -13.61 22.81
C GLY A 148 27.14 -12.60 22.67
N GLY A 149 26.76 -11.33 22.64
CA GLY A 149 27.66 -10.18 22.58
C GLY A 149 26.92 -8.89 22.94
N ARG A 150 27.55 -7.74 22.66
CA ARG A 150 26.88 -6.44 22.84
C ARG A 150 25.81 -6.30 21.77
N TRP A 151 24.58 -6.10 22.19
CA TRP A 151 23.45 -5.85 21.31
C TRP A 151 22.70 -4.61 21.77
N LYS A 152 21.79 -4.11 20.93
CA LYS A 152 20.90 -3.01 21.24
C LYS A 152 19.50 -3.39 20.77
N VAL A 153 18.50 -3.05 21.57
CA VAL A 153 17.11 -3.10 21.13
C VAL A 153 16.93 -1.98 20.11
N VAL A 154 16.42 -2.33 18.92
CA VAL A 154 15.91 -1.35 17.96
C VAL A 154 14.41 -1.28 18.19
N LYS A 155 13.91 -0.13 18.65
CA LYS A 155 12.47 0.17 18.69
C LYS A 155 12.01 0.63 17.33
#